data_AF-A0A0L0CIT1-F1
#
_entry.id   AF-A0A0L0CIT1-F1
#
_cell.length_a   1.000
_cell.length_b   1.000
_cell.length_c   1.000
_cell.angle_alpha   90.00
_cell.angle_beta   90.00
_cell.angle_gamma   90.00
#
_symmetry.space_group_name_H-M   'P 1'
#
loop_
_entity.id
_entity.type
_entity.pdbx_description
1 polymer ?
#
loop_
_entity_poly.entity_id
_entity_poly.type
_entity_poly.pdbx_seq_one_letter_code
_entity_poly.pdbx_strand_id
1 'polypeptide(L)'
;MFKFTFVILAAFLLVAPAFGKVYNRCSLAREMHRLGVPKDELARWTCIAEHESAYNTKAVGSMNSNGSRDYGIFQINNYYWCSPPSGAFSYDECHIKCEDFLVDSIEPAVKCARLVLKQQGWSAWSTWKYCDGRLHSIDDCF
;
A
#
# COMPACT_ATOMS: atom_id res chain seq x y z
N MET A 1 -2.16 18.17 -60.77
CA MET A 1 -3.12 17.76 -59.72
C MET A 1 -2.41 16.79 -58.81
N PHE A 2 -2.24 17.13 -57.52
CA PHE A 2 -2.25 16.23 -56.34
C PHE A 2 -1.86 17.11 -55.14
N LYS A 3 -2.88 17.60 -54.41
CA LYS A 3 -2.70 18.30 -53.13
C LYS A 3 -2.60 17.23 -52.04
N PHE A 4 -1.43 17.05 -51.45
CA PHE A 4 -1.26 16.20 -50.27
C PHE A 4 -1.55 17.05 -49.03
N THR A 5 -2.77 16.96 -48.51
CA THR A 5 -3.13 17.57 -47.24
C THR A 5 -2.77 16.57 -46.13
N PHE A 6 -1.65 16.79 -45.44
CA PHE A 6 -1.31 16.05 -44.22
C PHE A 6 -2.21 16.55 -43.08
N VAL A 7 -3.21 15.77 -42.70
CA VAL A 7 -3.97 16.00 -41.47
C VAL A 7 -3.17 15.39 -40.33
N ILE A 8 -2.45 16.23 -39.57
CA ILE A 8 -1.82 15.83 -38.32
C ILE A 8 -2.93 15.67 -37.28
N LEU A 9 -3.34 14.42 -37.02
CA LEU A 9 -4.23 14.10 -35.91
C LEU A 9 -3.42 14.15 -34.61
N ALA A 10 -3.38 15.31 -33.96
CA ALA A 10 -2.76 15.45 -32.64
C ALA A 10 -3.64 14.75 -31.60
N ALA A 11 -3.31 13.49 -31.28
CA ALA A 11 -3.92 12.77 -30.16
C ALA A 11 -3.39 13.37 -28.84
N PHE A 12 -4.18 14.21 -28.19
CA PHE A 12 -3.94 14.63 -26.82
C PHE A 12 -4.17 13.42 -25.89
N LEU A 13 -3.09 12.73 -25.50
CA LEU A 13 -3.11 11.78 -24.39
C LEU A 13 -3.39 12.57 -23.12
N LEU A 14 -4.64 12.48 -22.63
CA LEU A 14 -5.00 12.94 -21.29
C LEU A 14 -4.28 12.04 -20.28
N VAL A 15 -3.08 12.45 -19.86
CA VAL A 15 -2.42 11.88 -18.69
C VAL A 15 -3.14 12.41 -17.47
N ALA A 16 -4.20 11.71 -17.05
CA ALA A 16 -4.83 12.00 -15.77
C ALA A 16 -3.78 11.80 -14.67
N PRO A 17 -3.59 12.76 -13.75
CA PRO A 17 -2.75 12.54 -12.58
C PRO A 17 -3.32 11.34 -11.83
N ALA A 18 -2.51 10.29 -11.68
CA ALA A 18 -2.90 9.08 -10.98
C ALA A 18 -2.87 9.37 -9.47
N PHE A 19 -3.87 10.08 -8.95
CA PHE A 19 -4.07 10.22 -7.50
C PHE A 19 -4.22 8.83 -6.88
N GLY A 20 -3.63 8.62 -5.71
CA GLY A 20 -3.75 7.35 -4.99
C GLY A 20 -5.14 7.20 -4.40
N LYS A 21 -5.68 5.99 -4.40
CA LYS A 21 -6.88 5.69 -3.63
C LYS A 21 -6.59 5.93 -2.15
N VAL A 22 -7.36 6.83 -1.53
CA VAL A 22 -7.34 7.04 -0.08
C VAL A 22 -8.56 6.34 0.49
N TYR A 23 -8.30 5.32 1.31
CA TYR A 23 -9.37 4.64 2.04
C TYR A 23 -9.79 5.47 3.27
N ASN A 24 -10.89 5.07 3.88
CA ASN A 24 -11.18 5.34 5.28
C ASN A 24 -11.24 4.01 6.05
N ARG A 25 -11.30 4.09 7.39
CA ARG A 25 -11.38 2.93 8.29
C ARG A 25 -12.32 1.84 7.79
N CYS A 26 -13.58 2.17 7.52
CA CYS A 26 -14.58 1.15 7.16
C CYS A 26 -14.44 0.60 5.74
N SER A 27 -14.10 1.45 4.77
CA SER A 27 -13.83 0.99 3.40
C SER A 27 -12.61 0.07 3.34
N LEU A 28 -11.57 0.35 4.15
CA LEU A 28 -10.40 -0.52 4.25
C LEU A 28 -10.76 -1.83 4.95
N ALA A 29 -11.46 -1.77 6.08
CA ALA A 29 -11.89 -2.95 6.82
C ALA A 29 -12.70 -3.93 5.95
N ARG A 30 -13.68 -3.43 5.21
CA ARG A 30 -14.49 -4.25 4.30
C ARG A 30 -13.66 -4.86 3.18
N GLU A 31 -12.75 -4.10 2.60
CA GLU A 31 -11.89 -4.62 1.54
C GLU A 31 -10.91 -5.68 2.06
N MET A 32 -10.29 -5.47 3.21
CA MET A 32 -9.43 -6.46 3.85
C MET A 32 -10.22 -7.72 4.23
N HIS A 33 -11.44 -7.57 4.74
CA HIS A 33 -12.32 -8.71 5.02
C HIS A 33 -12.65 -9.51 3.76
N ARG A 34 -12.97 -8.82 2.66
CA ARG A 34 -13.19 -9.43 1.34
C ARG A 34 -11.95 -10.19 0.85
N LEU A 35 -10.76 -9.73 1.20
CA LEU A 35 -9.47 -10.38 0.92
C LEU A 35 -9.10 -11.49 1.94
N GLY A 36 -10.01 -11.85 2.84
CA GLY A 36 -9.85 -12.97 3.76
C GLY A 36 -9.04 -12.65 5.02
N VAL A 37 -8.96 -11.39 5.42
CA VAL A 37 -8.43 -10.99 6.73
C VAL A 37 -9.49 -11.27 7.82
N PRO A 38 -9.13 -11.95 8.93
CA PRO A 38 -10.04 -12.20 10.04
C PRO A 38 -10.64 -10.91 10.60
N LYS A 39 -11.95 -10.92 10.91
CA LYS A 39 -12.68 -9.72 11.32
C LYS A 39 -12.11 -9.11 12.61
N ASP A 40 -11.64 -9.94 13.53
CA ASP A 40 -11.02 -9.57 14.81
C ASP A 40 -9.64 -8.90 14.67
N GLU A 41 -8.99 -9.00 13.50
CA GLU A 41 -7.74 -8.28 13.19
C GLU A 41 -7.99 -6.88 12.59
N LEU A 42 -9.16 -6.64 11.99
CA LEU A 42 -9.39 -5.46 11.14
C LEU A 42 -9.28 -4.12 11.88
N ALA A 43 -9.65 -4.07 13.16
CA ALA A 43 -9.49 -2.87 13.97
C ALA A 43 -8.00 -2.47 14.07
N ARG A 44 -7.10 -3.45 14.23
CA ARG A 44 -5.65 -3.19 14.29
C ARG A 44 -5.08 -2.84 12.93
N TRP A 45 -5.46 -3.57 11.88
CA TRP A 45 -5.02 -3.25 10.52
C TRP A 45 -5.39 -1.84 10.08
N THR A 46 -6.61 -1.41 10.41
CA THR A 46 -7.06 -0.05 10.10
C THR A 46 -6.38 1.02 10.95
N CYS A 47 -6.03 0.73 12.20
CA CYS A 47 -5.20 1.62 13.03
C CYS A 47 -3.78 1.77 12.45
N ILE A 48 -3.15 0.65 12.06
CA ILE A 48 -1.81 0.66 11.44
C ILE A 48 -1.84 1.49 10.14
N ALA A 49 -2.78 1.22 9.24
CA ALA A 49 -2.89 1.96 7.98
C ALA A 49 -3.15 3.47 8.17
N GLU A 50 -3.87 3.86 9.22
CA GLU A 50 -4.09 5.26 9.57
C GLU A 50 -2.78 5.95 9.92
N HIS A 51 -2.01 5.35 10.83
CA HIS A 51 -0.78 5.93 11.35
C HIS A 51 0.38 5.85 10.36
N GLU A 52 0.43 4.81 9.53
CA GLU A 52 1.51 4.61 8.55
C GLU A 52 1.35 5.49 7.30
N SER A 53 0.13 5.60 6.77
CA SER A 53 -0.08 6.20 5.44
C SER A 53 -1.26 7.15 5.33
N ALA A 54 -1.98 7.40 6.43
CA ALA A 54 -3.30 8.04 6.39
C ALA A 54 -4.21 7.38 5.33
N TYR A 55 -4.16 6.04 5.26
CA TYR A 55 -4.93 5.20 4.34
C TYR A 55 -4.63 5.38 2.83
N ASN A 56 -3.54 6.06 2.45
CA ASN A 56 -3.21 6.33 1.07
C ASN A 56 -2.43 5.17 0.42
N THR A 57 -2.99 4.56 -0.63
CA THR A 57 -2.32 3.45 -1.34
C THR A 57 -1.03 3.87 -2.05
N LYS A 58 -0.86 5.15 -2.40
CA LYS A 58 0.34 5.66 -3.08
C LYS A 58 1.34 6.31 -2.13
N ALA A 59 1.21 6.10 -0.83
CA ALA A 59 2.17 6.61 0.15
C ALA A 59 3.55 5.96 -0.06
N VAL A 60 4.59 6.79 -0.15
CA VAL A 60 5.99 6.37 -0.10
C VAL A 60 6.65 7.12 1.04
N GLY A 61 7.21 6.36 1.98
CA GLY A 61 7.88 6.89 3.14
C GLY A 61 9.10 7.74 2.76
N SER A 62 9.47 8.62 3.69
CA SER A 62 10.79 9.27 3.62
C SER A 62 11.89 8.22 3.64
N MET A 63 13.06 8.59 3.13
CA MET A 63 14.20 7.66 3.17
C MET A 63 14.60 7.41 4.62
N ASN A 64 14.69 6.14 4.99
CA ASN A 64 15.16 5.70 6.29
C ASN A 64 16.69 5.92 6.40
N SER A 65 17.21 5.88 7.62
CA SER A 65 18.64 6.11 7.89
C SER A 65 19.57 5.12 7.19
N ASN A 66 19.08 3.92 6.90
CA ASN A 66 19.79 2.87 6.16
C ASN A 66 19.60 2.96 4.62
N GLY A 67 18.94 4.01 4.11
CA GLY A 67 18.67 4.20 2.68
C GLY A 67 17.43 3.46 2.16
N SER A 68 16.78 2.63 3.00
CA SER A 68 15.52 1.96 2.63
C SER A 68 14.35 2.95 2.59
N ARG A 69 13.22 2.51 2.04
CA ARG A 69 11.94 3.23 2.01
C ARG A 69 10.80 2.26 2.25
N ASP A 70 9.70 2.83 2.72
CA ASP A 70 8.47 2.11 3.04
C ASP A 70 7.38 2.43 2.02
N TYR A 71 6.60 1.43 1.62
CA TYR A 71 5.71 1.53 0.45
C TYR A 71 4.25 1.18 0.78
N GLY A 72 3.35 1.97 0.21
CA GLY A 72 1.92 1.71 0.16
C GLY A 72 1.21 1.91 1.49
N ILE A 73 -0.02 1.42 1.54
CA ILE A 73 -0.97 1.66 2.64
C ILE A 73 -0.49 1.14 4.01
N PHE A 74 0.39 0.13 4.02
CA PHE A 74 0.96 -0.46 5.24
C PHE A 74 2.45 -0.13 5.43
N GLN A 75 3.01 0.77 4.62
CA GLN A 75 4.42 1.19 4.69
C GLN A 75 5.38 -0.02 4.81
N ILE A 76 5.31 -0.93 3.83
CA ILE A 76 6.13 -2.14 3.78
C ILE A 76 7.54 -1.79 3.29
N ASN A 77 8.56 -2.17 4.07
CA ASN A 77 9.95 -1.79 3.84
C ASN A 77 10.63 -2.54 2.68
N ASN A 78 11.29 -1.80 1.78
CA ASN A 78 11.96 -2.37 0.61
C ASN A 78 13.30 -3.06 0.87
N TYR A 79 13.88 -2.97 2.07
CA TYR A 79 15.10 -3.69 2.37
C TYR A 79 14.81 -5.18 2.61
N TYR A 80 13.63 -5.50 3.16
CA TYR A 80 13.25 -6.86 3.53
C TYR A 80 12.21 -7.48 2.60
N TRP A 81 11.19 -6.72 2.19
CA TRP A 81 9.94 -7.34 1.75
C TRP A 81 9.67 -7.27 0.25
N CYS A 82 10.22 -6.28 -0.46
CA CYS A 82 9.97 -6.09 -1.88
C CYS A 82 11.21 -5.59 -2.62
N SER A 83 11.28 -5.87 -3.91
CA SER A 83 12.32 -5.40 -4.81
C SER A 83 12.09 -3.93 -5.23
N PRO A 84 13.01 -2.99 -4.94
CA PRO A 84 12.81 -1.57 -5.25
C PRO A 84 13.16 -1.19 -6.71
N PRO A 85 12.57 -0.10 -7.26
CA PRO A 85 12.86 0.40 -8.61
C PRO A 85 14.34 0.67 -8.87
N SER A 86 15.03 1.12 -7.82
CA SER A 86 16.45 1.48 -7.88
C SER A 86 17.39 0.30 -8.17
N GLY A 87 16.92 -0.94 -8.03
CA GLY A 87 17.77 -2.13 -8.10
C GLY A 87 18.69 -2.32 -6.88
N ALA A 88 18.52 -1.51 -5.82
CA ALA A 88 19.20 -1.73 -4.56
C ALA A 88 18.87 -3.12 -3.98
N PHE A 89 19.81 -3.68 -3.22
CA PHE A 89 19.63 -4.98 -2.57
C PHE A 89 18.38 -5.00 -1.68
N SER A 90 17.63 -6.09 -1.78
CA SER A 90 16.48 -6.42 -0.94
C SER A 90 16.46 -7.93 -0.71
N TYR A 91 16.01 -8.36 0.47
CA TYR A 91 15.69 -9.77 0.69
C TYR A 91 14.48 -10.23 -0.13
N ASP A 92 13.61 -9.30 -0.53
CA ASP A 92 12.43 -9.51 -1.37
C ASP A 92 11.59 -10.74 -0.93
N GLU A 93 11.30 -10.83 0.37
CA GLU A 93 10.59 -11.98 0.94
C GLU A 93 9.15 -12.13 0.43
N CYS A 94 8.52 -11.06 -0.07
CA CYS A 94 7.21 -11.13 -0.71
C CYS A 94 7.30 -11.41 -2.23
N HIS A 95 8.50 -11.50 -2.79
CA HIS A 95 8.78 -11.78 -4.20
C HIS A 95 8.01 -10.87 -5.16
N ILE A 96 8.07 -9.56 -4.89
CA ILE A 96 7.23 -8.56 -5.57
C ILE A 96 7.97 -7.23 -5.70
N LYS A 97 7.63 -6.47 -6.73
CA LYS A 97 8.14 -5.09 -6.89
C LYS A 97 7.45 -4.17 -5.88
N CYS A 98 8.19 -3.24 -5.29
CA CYS A 98 7.62 -2.31 -4.32
C CYS A 98 6.53 -1.40 -4.91
N GLU A 99 6.60 -1.13 -6.22
CA GLU A 99 5.59 -0.35 -6.96
C GLU A 99 4.24 -1.06 -7.04
N ASP A 100 4.21 -2.39 -6.92
CA ASP A 100 2.96 -3.14 -6.88
C ASP A 100 2.20 -2.93 -5.56
N PHE A 101 2.82 -2.31 -4.55
CA PHE A 101 2.13 -1.79 -3.36
C PHE A 101 1.54 -0.38 -3.56
N LEU A 102 1.86 0.30 -4.67
CA LEU A 102 1.42 1.67 -4.98
C LEU A 102 0.25 1.73 -5.97
N VAL A 103 -0.48 0.62 -6.13
CA VAL A 103 -1.67 0.55 -6.98
C VAL A 103 -2.94 0.70 -6.14
N ASP A 104 -4.08 0.98 -6.78
CA ASP A 104 -5.34 1.19 -6.04
C ASP A 104 -5.90 -0.10 -5.42
N SER A 105 -5.53 -1.26 -5.96
CA SER A 105 -5.83 -2.56 -5.34
C SER A 105 -4.86 -2.83 -4.20
N ILE A 106 -5.38 -3.02 -2.99
CA ILE A 106 -4.56 -3.34 -1.82
C ILE A 106 -4.21 -4.83 -1.70
N GLU A 107 -4.68 -5.69 -2.62
CA GLU A 107 -4.46 -7.13 -2.53
C GLU A 107 -2.98 -7.53 -2.40
N PRO A 108 -2.03 -6.98 -3.20
CA PRO A 108 -0.61 -7.31 -3.04
C PRO A 108 -0.06 -6.88 -1.67
N ALA A 109 -0.44 -5.68 -1.23
CA ALA A 109 -0.02 -5.14 0.06
C ALA A 109 -0.59 -5.95 1.24
N VAL A 110 -1.86 -6.37 1.18
CA VAL A 110 -2.50 -7.23 2.19
C VAL A 110 -1.83 -8.60 2.26
N LYS A 111 -1.53 -9.22 1.11
CA LYS A 111 -0.82 -10.51 1.07
C LYS A 111 0.55 -10.43 1.74
N CYS A 112 1.34 -9.41 1.38
CA CYS A 112 2.66 -9.22 1.97
C CYS A 112 2.59 -8.84 3.46
N ALA A 113 1.71 -7.92 3.85
CA ALA A 113 1.54 -7.52 5.25
C ALA A 113 1.13 -8.71 6.15
N ARG A 114 0.30 -9.63 5.66
CA ARG A 114 -0.01 -10.86 6.40
C ARG A 114 1.19 -11.80 6.55
N LEU A 115 2.10 -11.82 5.57
CA LEU A 115 3.37 -12.54 5.69
C LEU A 115 4.25 -11.88 6.77
N VAL A 116 4.37 -10.55 6.76
CA VAL A 116 5.06 -9.79 7.81
C VAL A 116 4.50 -10.13 9.19
N LEU A 117 3.18 -10.07 9.34
CA LEU A 117 2.49 -10.39 10.60
C LEU A 117 2.80 -11.83 11.05
N LYS A 118 2.77 -12.79 10.13
CA LYS A 118 3.08 -14.20 10.43
C LYS A 118 4.53 -14.39 10.91
N GLN A 119 5.47 -13.63 10.36
CA GLN A 119 6.90 -13.79 10.66
C GLN A 119 7.37 -12.96 11.87
N GLN A 120 6.88 -11.73 12.00
CA GLN A 120 7.41 -10.73 12.95
C GLN A 120 6.38 -10.25 13.96
N GLY A 121 5.10 -10.62 13.82
CA GLY A 121 4.03 -10.11 14.65
C GLY A 121 3.69 -8.64 14.38
N TRP A 122 2.78 -8.09 15.18
CA TRP A 122 2.32 -6.71 15.04
C TRP A 122 3.40 -5.66 15.33
N SER A 123 4.43 -6.01 16.11
CA SER A 123 5.54 -5.13 16.45
C SER A 123 6.47 -4.81 15.27
N ALA A 124 6.27 -5.43 14.11
CA ALA A 124 6.99 -5.08 12.88
C ALA A 124 6.72 -3.64 12.44
N TRP A 125 5.55 -3.09 12.77
CA TRP A 125 5.19 -1.70 12.48
C TRP A 125 5.57 -0.80 13.65
N SER A 126 6.32 0.27 13.37
CA SER A 126 6.74 1.24 14.40
C SER A 126 5.54 1.96 15.04
N THR A 127 4.42 1.99 14.33
CA THR A 127 3.11 2.51 14.76
C THR A 127 2.39 1.60 15.75
N TRP A 128 2.90 0.39 16.02
CA TRP A 128 2.28 -0.58 16.92
C TRP A 128 1.95 -0.01 18.30
N LYS A 129 2.78 0.90 18.82
CA LYS A 129 2.54 1.62 20.09
C LYS A 129 1.24 2.43 20.15
N TYR A 130 0.61 2.70 19.01
CA TYR A 130 -0.70 3.35 18.93
C TYR A 130 -1.85 2.35 18.79
N CYS A 131 -1.54 1.09 18.44
CA CYS A 131 -2.50 0.07 18.03
C CYS A 131 -2.49 -1.20 18.90
N ASP A 132 -1.68 -1.24 19.96
CA ASP A 132 -1.49 -2.39 20.87
C ASP A 132 -2.57 -2.51 21.96
N GLY A 133 -3.30 -1.43 22.21
CA GLY A 133 -4.36 -1.36 23.20
C GLY A 133 -5.74 -1.81 22.72
N ARG A 134 -6.76 -1.41 23.48
CA ARG A 134 -8.16 -1.62 23.12
C ARG A 134 -8.60 -0.59 22.08
N LEU A 135 -8.90 -1.06 20.87
CA LEU A 135 -9.37 -0.24 19.75
C LEU A 135 -10.90 -0.19 19.70
N HIS A 136 -11.43 0.82 19.01
CA HIS A 136 -12.86 0.90 18.72
C HIS A 136 -13.30 -0.31 17.88
N SER A 137 -14.43 -0.93 18.24
CA SER A 137 -14.94 -2.13 17.54
C SER A 137 -15.10 -1.88 16.06
N ILE A 138 -14.76 -2.86 15.23
CA ILE A 138 -14.92 -2.77 13.77
C ILE A 138 -16.34 -3.08 13.29
N ASP A 139 -17.24 -3.49 14.20
CA ASP A 139 -18.59 -3.91 13.85
C ASP A 139 -19.44 -2.79 13.24
N ASP A 140 -19.14 -1.52 13.55
CA ASP A 140 -19.79 -0.35 12.95
C ASP A 140 -19.54 -0.20 11.44
N CYS A 141 -18.56 -0.92 10.90
CA CYS A 141 -18.20 -0.88 9.49
C CYS A 141 -18.93 -1.93 8.61
N PHE A 142 -19.73 -2.82 9.21
CA PHE A 142 -20.42 -3.93 8.58
C PHE A 142 -21.93 -3.86 8.83
#